data_AF-A0A7W0KR34-F1
#
_entry.id   AF-A0A7W0KR34-F1
#
_cell.length_a   1.000
_cell.length_b   1.000
_cell.length_c   1.000
_cell.angle_alpha   90.00
_cell.angle_beta   90.00
_cell.angle_gamma   90.00
#
_symmetry.space_group_name_H-M   'P 1'
#
loop_
_entity.id
_entity.type
_entity.pdbx_description
1 polymer ?
#
loop_
_entity_poly.entity_id
_entity_poly.type
_entity_poly.pdbx_seq_one_letter_code
_entity_poly.pdbx_strand_id
1 'polypeptide(L)'
;MSPAAAAQLAFAAEFATFLVAVAGLAAALRSGILSTTPWARSALASGFLGFATAAFLRGALIVADPDRPLLQGLGLASIVALAVGLARWRGRRSGMALATGLLAFVGAAIAVQTEHLELADGLRGLGAFAFALALVSVARRSISARIAVDAALLVLGVVLVVALAVSVTVSDNVEGEALRRYTARASAEAEAAEARARSGLGPARLVAGVLAGERADVLDRAMSTSTPTAADVADLEEALSELTAERLLDLRDPVVLMAPNGASVAAAPADLSSATQLSISGDAVVREALQAGAERQGVVVIGMDAFAVAAAPLVLRPEGSPQEVVGAVVVARRLDDTYLRVLGVGGEDLSF
;
A
#
# COMPACT_ATOMS: atom_id res chain seq x y z
N MET A 1 14.87 -12.83 -3.27
CA MET A 1 14.21 -13.39 -2.06
C MET A 1 12.88 -12.65 -1.87
N SER A 2 11.80 -13.25 -1.36
CA SER A 2 10.57 -12.47 -1.11
C SER A 2 10.81 -11.45 0.03
N PRO A 3 10.13 -10.29 0.05
CA PRO A 3 10.30 -9.31 1.13
C PRO A 3 10.00 -9.88 2.52
N ALA A 4 9.02 -10.79 2.61
CA ALA A 4 8.73 -11.54 3.83
C ALA A 4 9.92 -12.42 4.28
N ALA A 5 10.55 -13.14 3.35
CA ALA A 5 11.72 -13.96 3.65
C ALA A 5 12.94 -13.12 4.07
N ALA A 6 13.11 -11.92 3.50
CA ALA A 6 14.15 -10.98 3.92
C ALA A 6 13.89 -10.47 5.35
N ALA A 7 12.66 -10.07 5.67
CA ALA A 7 12.28 -9.62 7.01
C ALA A 7 12.47 -10.73 8.06
N GLN A 8 12.10 -11.97 7.73
CA GLN A 8 12.31 -13.13 8.60
C GLN A 8 13.79 -13.41 8.86
N LEU A 9 14.63 -13.31 7.83
CA LEU A 9 16.07 -13.51 7.97
C LEU A 9 16.71 -12.41 8.83
N ALA A 10 16.32 -11.15 8.62
CA ALA A 10 16.76 -10.02 9.45
C ALA A 10 16.33 -10.18 10.91
N PHE A 11 15.07 -10.53 11.17
CA PHE A 11 14.57 -10.80 12.52
C PHE A 11 15.34 -11.95 13.18
N ALA A 12 15.54 -13.06 12.47
CA ALA A 12 16.29 -14.20 12.98
C ALA A 12 17.74 -13.83 13.31
N ALA A 13 18.40 -13.03 12.47
CA ALA A 13 19.77 -12.57 12.69
C ALA A 13 19.87 -11.64 13.92
N GLU A 14 18.96 -10.68 14.05
CA GLU A 14 18.94 -9.77 15.21
C GLU A 14 18.58 -10.50 16.50
N PHE A 15 17.60 -11.42 16.47
CA PHE A 15 17.23 -12.25 17.62
C PHE A 15 18.38 -13.17 18.06
N ALA A 16 19.05 -13.84 17.11
CA ALA A 16 20.23 -14.65 17.42
C ALA A 16 21.37 -13.80 18.00
N THR A 17 21.60 -12.60 17.46
CA THR A 17 22.61 -11.66 17.97
C THR A 17 22.29 -11.25 19.40
N PHE A 18 21.03 -10.89 19.69
CA PHE A 18 20.57 -10.53 21.03
C PHE A 18 20.87 -11.65 22.03
N LEU A 19 20.46 -12.87 21.71
CA LEU A 19 20.63 -14.04 22.57
C LEU A 19 22.10 -14.35 22.85
N VAL A 20 22.93 -14.35 21.81
CA VAL A 20 24.37 -14.60 21.95
C VAL A 20 25.04 -13.49 22.75
N ALA A 21 24.61 -12.24 22.56
CA ALA A 21 25.13 -11.11 23.31
C ALA A 21 24.77 -11.20 24.81
N VAL A 22 23.53 -11.59 25.15
CA VAL A 22 23.13 -11.83 26.55
C VAL A 22 23.94 -12.98 27.17
N ALA A 23 24.17 -14.06 26.42
CA ALA A 23 25.03 -15.16 26.89
C ALA A 23 26.48 -14.71 27.10
N GLY A 24 27.02 -13.88 26.20
CA GLY A 24 28.33 -13.28 26.31
C GLY A 24 28.45 -12.35 27.52
N LEU A 25 27.42 -11.54 27.78
CA LEU A 25 27.33 -10.67 28.95
C LEU A 25 27.37 -11.49 30.25
N ALA A 26 26.56 -12.53 30.35
CA ALA A 26 26.55 -13.41 31.52
C ALA A 26 27.92 -14.08 31.75
N ALA A 27 28.57 -14.53 30.67
CA ALA A 27 29.91 -15.11 30.73
C ALA A 27 30.99 -14.07 31.12
N ALA A 28 30.86 -12.83 30.65
CA ALA A 28 31.76 -11.74 31.00
C ALA A 28 31.63 -11.33 32.47
N LEU A 29 30.42 -11.27 33.02
CA LEU A 29 30.22 -10.91 34.43
C LEU A 29 30.85 -11.95 35.39
N ARG A 30 30.92 -13.22 34.97
CA ARG A 30 31.51 -14.30 35.77
C ARG A 30 33.04 -14.27 35.75
N SER A 31 33.65 -14.11 36.91
CA SER A 31 35.11 -14.04 37.05
C SER A 31 35.80 -15.33 36.57
N GLY A 32 36.91 -15.17 35.84
CA GLY A 32 37.78 -16.28 35.44
C GLY A 32 37.35 -17.08 34.21
N ILE A 33 36.16 -16.82 33.63
CA ILE A 33 35.70 -17.53 32.42
C ILE A 33 36.32 -16.96 31.15
N LEU A 34 36.13 -15.66 30.87
CA LEU A 34 36.58 -15.02 29.62
C LEU A 34 37.96 -14.34 29.75
N SER A 35 38.17 -13.62 30.84
CA SER A 35 39.43 -12.94 31.16
C SER A 35 39.68 -12.94 32.67
N THR A 36 40.94 -12.94 33.06
CA THR A 36 41.37 -12.78 34.46
C THR A 36 41.55 -11.31 34.85
N THR A 37 41.55 -10.41 33.87
CA THR A 37 41.85 -8.99 34.09
C THR A 37 40.55 -8.18 34.23
N PRO A 38 40.38 -7.37 35.30
CA PRO A 38 39.11 -6.71 35.59
C PRO A 38 38.69 -5.69 34.51
N TRP A 39 39.61 -4.91 33.96
CA TRP A 39 39.27 -3.94 32.90
C TRP A 39 38.81 -4.62 31.61
N ALA A 40 39.45 -5.72 31.22
CA ALA A 40 39.10 -6.46 30.00
C ALA A 40 37.71 -7.10 30.16
N ARG A 41 37.38 -7.52 31.38
CA ARG A 41 36.05 -8.03 31.73
C ARG A 41 34.98 -6.95 31.61
N SER A 42 35.23 -5.74 32.12
CA SER A 42 34.31 -4.61 31.97
C SER A 42 34.13 -4.20 30.50
N ALA A 43 35.20 -4.24 29.70
CA ALA A 43 35.15 -4.00 28.26
C ALA A 43 34.31 -5.05 27.52
N LEU A 44 34.49 -6.34 27.84
CA LEU A 44 33.66 -7.40 27.26
C LEU A 44 32.18 -7.28 27.68
N ALA A 45 31.92 -7.03 28.96
CA ALA A 45 30.55 -6.89 29.46
C ALA A 45 29.83 -5.70 28.83
N SER A 46 30.49 -4.54 28.73
CA SER A 46 29.93 -3.36 28.05
C SER A 46 29.69 -3.61 26.56
N GLY A 47 30.63 -4.26 25.87
CA GLY A 47 30.47 -4.62 24.46
C GLY A 47 29.29 -5.57 24.20
N PHE A 48 29.16 -6.62 25.00
CA PHE A 48 28.02 -7.55 24.89
C PHE A 48 26.68 -6.89 25.27
N LEU A 49 26.67 -6.04 26.31
CA LEU A 49 25.46 -5.29 26.69
C LEU A 49 25.01 -4.34 25.56
N GLY A 50 25.95 -3.63 24.93
CA GLY A 50 25.65 -2.74 23.83
C GLY A 50 25.11 -3.49 22.60
N PHE A 51 25.70 -4.65 22.26
CA PHE A 51 25.18 -5.51 21.20
C PHE A 51 23.78 -6.05 21.50
N ALA A 52 23.52 -6.52 22.72
CA ALA A 52 22.20 -6.98 23.12
C ALA A 52 21.18 -5.85 23.01
N THR A 53 21.53 -4.66 23.48
CA THR A 53 20.64 -3.49 23.41
C THR A 53 20.35 -3.08 21.97
N ALA A 54 21.36 -3.01 21.11
CA ALA A 54 21.20 -2.66 19.70
C ALA A 54 20.33 -3.69 18.96
N ALA A 55 20.62 -4.98 19.16
CA ALA A 55 19.88 -6.07 18.52
C ALA A 55 18.43 -6.15 18.99
N PHE A 56 18.19 -5.90 20.29
CA PHE A 56 16.83 -5.82 20.83
C PHE A 56 16.06 -4.63 20.24
N LEU A 57 16.67 -3.44 20.19
CA LEU A 57 16.00 -2.24 19.66
C LEU A 57 15.65 -2.37 18.17
N ARG A 58 16.51 -3.01 17.38
CA ARG A 58 16.23 -3.32 15.96
C ARG A 58 15.20 -4.43 15.80
N GLY A 59 15.39 -5.56 16.49
CA GLY A 59 14.54 -6.74 16.35
C GLY A 59 13.13 -6.57 16.93
N ALA A 60 12.97 -5.77 17.98
CA ALA A 60 11.67 -5.47 18.58
C ALA A 60 10.87 -4.41 17.80
N LEU A 61 11.42 -3.87 16.70
CA LEU A 61 10.81 -2.81 15.89
C LEU A 61 10.37 -1.58 16.70
N ILE A 62 10.97 -1.36 17.88
CA ILE A 62 10.68 -0.21 18.75
C ILE A 62 11.16 1.09 18.07
N VAL A 63 12.20 0.98 17.24
CA VAL A 63 12.74 2.10 16.47
C VAL A 63 12.27 1.95 15.03
N ALA A 64 11.47 2.92 14.56
CA ALA A 64 10.91 2.93 13.21
C ALA A 64 11.98 2.99 12.09
N ASP A 65 13.17 3.51 12.41
CA ASP A 65 14.28 3.62 11.46
C ASP A 65 15.52 2.87 11.99
N PRO A 66 15.83 1.69 11.42
CA PRO A 66 16.96 0.86 11.86
C PRO A 66 18.33 1.51 11.59
N ASP A 67 18.39 2.51 10.71
CA ASP A 67 19.61 3.20 10.30
C ASP A 67 19.90 4.46 11.12
N ARG A 68 19.17 4.69 12.21
CA ARG A 68 19.44 5.81 13.11
C ARG A 68 20.92 5.84 13.52
N PRO A 69 21.59 7.00 13.41
CA PRO A 69 23.02 7.13 13.70
C PRO A 69 23.35 6.74 15.15
N LEU A 70 22.39 6.84 16.05
CA LEU A 70 22.52 6.39 17.44
C LEU A 70 22.65 4.87 17.56
N LEU A 71 21.88 4.09 16.79
CA LEU A 71 21.99 2.62 16.79
C LEU A 71 23.28 2.16 16.11
N GLN A 72 23.70 2.85 15.04
CA GLN A 72 24.99 2.59 14.39
C GLN A 72 26.15 2.92 15.33
N GLY A 73 26.11 4.07 16.01
CA GLY A 73 27.09 4.48 17.00
C GLY A 73 27.19 3.50 18.17
N LEU A 74 26.05 3.02 18.69
CA LEU A 74 26.02 2.00 19.73
C LEU A 74 26.66 0.68 19.26
N GLY A 75 26.38 0.26 18.02
CA GLY A 75 27.00 -0.92 17.42
C GLY A 75 28.52 -0.79 17.30
N LEU A 76 29.02 0.35 16.78
CA LEU A 76 30.45 0.62 16.65
C LEU A 76 31.16 0.69 18.01
N ALA A 77 30.55 1.37 18.99
CA ALA A 77 31.07 1.42 20.36
C ALA A 77 31.17 0.01 20.98
N SER A 78 30.17 -0.84 20.73
CA SER A 78 30.14 -2.23 21.19
C SER A 78 31.25 -3.07 20.56
N ILE A 79 31.48 -2.91 19.25
CA ILE A 79 32.59 -3.54 18.51
C ILE A 79 33.93 -3.15 19.12
N VAL A 80 34.15 -1.84 19.35
CA VAL A 80 35.39 -1.33 19.95
C VAL A 80 35.61 -1.90 21.35
N ALA A 81 34.58 -1.92 22.19
CA ALA A 81 34.66 -2.48 23.54
C ALA A 81 35.02 -3.98 23.52
N LEU A 82 34.41 -4.76 22.61
CA LEU A 82 34.76 -6.17 22.43
C LEU A 82 36.19 -6.36 21.90
N ALA A 83 36.64 -5.53 20.96
CA ALA A 83 38.01 -5.56 20.43
C ALA A 83 39.06 -5.31 21.53
N VAL A 84 38.79 -4.32 22.40
CA VAL A 84 39.63 -4.02 23.57
C VAL A 84 39.66 -5.19 24.54
N GLY A 85 38.50 -5.82 24.81
CA GLY A 85 38.40 -7.01 25.65
C GLY A 85 39.11 -8.24 25.07
N LEU A 86 39.08 -8.42 23.74
CA LEU A 86 39.69 -9.53 23.01
C LEU A 86 41.22 -9.59 23.23
N ALA A 87 41.87 -8.44 23.45
CA ALA A 87 43.32 -8.37 23.71
C ALA A 87 43.77 -9.18 24.94
N ARG A 88 42.85 -9.47 25.88
CA ARG A 88 43.11 -10.31 27.07
C ARG A 88 42.21 -11.55 27.13
N TRP A 89 41.77 -12.04 25.96
CA TRP A 89 40.93 -13.22 25.86
C TRP A 89 41.68 -14.52 26.18
N ARG A 90 41.03 -15.40 26.96
CA ARG A 90 41.66 -16.64 27.44
C ARG A 90 41.44 -17.83 26.48
N GLY A 91 42.24 -17.90 25.42
CA GLY A 91 42.34 -19.09 24.57
C GLY A 91 42.44 -18.77 23.08
N ARG A 92 43.44 -19.33 22.41
CA ARG A 92 43.79 -18.97 21.02
C ARG A 92 42.71 -19.34 20.00
N ARG A 93 42.16 -20.57 20.06
CA ARG A 93 41.09 -21.03 19.13
C ARG A 93 39.76 -20.29 19.36
N SER A 94 39.37 -20.10 20.61
CA SER A 94 38.16 -19.33 20.97
C SER A 94 38.28 -17.85 20.62
N GLY A 95 39.49 -17.29 20.76
CA GLY A 95 39.76 -15.90 20.41
C GLY A 95 39.73 -15.68 18.89
N MET A 96 40.14 -16.66 18.09
CA MET A 96 39.98 -16.62 16.63
C MET A 96 38.51 -16.59 16.22
N ALA A 97 37.65 -17.43 16.81
CA ALA A 97 36.21 -17.39 16.53
C ALA A 97 35.59 -16.03 16.92
N LEU A 98 35.99 -15.47 18.06
CA LEU A 98 35.55 -14.12 18.46
C LEU A 98 36.05 -13.05 17.48
N ALA A 99 37.31 -13.13 17.03
CA ALA A 99 37.85 -12.20 16.03
C ALA A 99 37.12 -12.30 14.70
N THR A 100 36.80 -13.50 14.22
CA THR A 100 35.99 -13.72 13.02
C THR A 100 34.60 -13.11 13.17
N GLY A 101 33.95 -13.30 14.32
CA GLY A 101 32.66 -12.68 14.59
C GLY A 101 32.73 -11.16 14.60
N LEU A 102 33.78 -10.59 15.19
CA LEU A 102 34.00 -9.15 15.22
C LEU A 102 34.20 -8.57 13.80
N LEU A 103 35.00 -9.24 12.97
CA LEU A 103 35.20 -8.87 11.57
C LEU A 103 33.91 -8.95 10.76
N ALA A 104 33.07 -9.96 11.02
CA ALA A 104 31.77 -10.09 10.37
C ALA A 104 30.85 -8.92 10.74
N PHE A 105 30.80 -8.49 12.01
CA PHE A 105 30.03 -7.31 12.42
C PHE A 105 30.57 -5.99 11.84
N VAL A 106 31.89 -5.85 11.71
CA VAL A 106 32.50 -4.71 11.00
C VAL A 106 32.09 -4.74 9.53
N GLY A 107 32.17 -5.90 8.87
CA GLY A 107 31.71 -6.07 7.50
C GLY A 107 30.24 -5.74 7.33
N ALA A 108 29.38 -6.16 8.27
CA ALA A 108 27.96 -5.83 8.28
C ALA A 108 27.73 -4.32 8.38
N ALA A 109 28.50 -3.61 9.22
CA ALA A 109 28.40 -2.16 9.33
C ALA A 109 28.79 -1.45 8.02
N ILE A 110 29.82 -1.95 7.32
CA ILE A 110 30.23 -1.43 6.00
C ILE A 110 29.18 -1.74 4.94
N ALA A 111 28.59 -2.94 4.96
CA ALA A 111 27.53 -3.35 4.03
C ALA A 111 26.28 -2.46 4.16
N VAL A 112 25.91 -2.07 5.37
CA VAL A 112 24.82 -1.08 5.59
C VAL A 112 25.14 0.26 4.94
N GLN A 113 26.37 0.78 5.13
CA GLN A 113 26.77 2.06 4.54
C GLN A 113 26.87 2.02 3.01
N THR A 114 26.95 0.84 2.41
CA THR A 114 27.01 0.62 0.96
C THR A 114 25.67 0.13 0.39
N GLU A 115 24.58 0.25 1.15
CA GLU A 115 23.20 -0.12 0.77
C GLU A 115 23.03 -1.62 0.40
N HIS A 116 23.94 -2.48 0.87
CA HIS A 116 23.87 -3.92 0.67
C HIS A 116 23.24 -4.64 1.88
N LEU A 117 21.93 -4.41 2.07
CA LEU A 117 21.19 -4.90 3.25
C LEU A 117 21.21 -6.43 3.38
N GLU A 118 21.03 -7.18 2.28
CA GLU A 118 21.06 -8.65 2.32
C GLU A 118 22.42 -9.19 2.78
N LEU A 119 23.51 -8.57 2.34
CA LEU A 119 24.87 -8.93 2.77
C LEU A 119 25.08 -8.56 4.24
N ALA A 120 24.55 -7.43 4.69
CA ALA A 120 24.64 -7.01 6.08
C ALA A 120 23.97 -8.04 7.02
N ASP A 121 22.78 -8.54 6.66
CA ASP A 121 22.06 -9.53 7.46
C ASP A 121 22.77 -10.89 7.48
N GLY A 122 23.30 -11.34 6.33
CA GLY A 122 24.14 -12.53 6.26
C GLY A 122 25.38 -12.42 7.15
N LEU A 123 26.05 -11.26 7.14
CA LEU A 123 27.23 -10.99 7.96
C LEU A 123 26.90 -10.88 9.45
N ARG A 124 25.76 -10.31 9.84
CA ARG A 124 25.27 -10.32 11.23
C ARG A 124 25.02 -11.74 11.71
N GLY A 125 24.33 -12.55 10.91
CA GLY A 125 24.08 -13.97 11.21
C GLY A 125 25.39 -14.75 11.39
N LEU A 126 26.37 -14.53 10.50
CA LEU A 126 27.70 -15.14 10.61
C LEU A 126 28.44 -14.67 11.87
N GLY A 127 28.35 -13.38 12.20
CA GLY A 127 28.91 -12.79 13.41
C GLY A 127 28.36 -13.41 14.69
N ALA A 128 27.03 -13.50 14.79
CA ALA A 128 26.34 -14.13 15.93
C ALA A 128 26.75 -15.60 16.07
N PHE A 129 26.83 -16.35 14.97
CA PHE A 129 27.26 -17.75 14.98
C PHE A 129 28.71 -17.91 15.46
N ALA A 130 29.62 -17.07 14.97
CA ALA A 130 31.03 -17.10 15.38
C ALA A 130 31.21 -16.76 16.87
N PHE A 131 30.45 -15.79 17.39
CA PHE A 131 30.41 -15.48 18.83
C PHE A 131 29.85 -16.65 19.64
N ALA A 132 28.77 -17.30 19.19
CA ALA A 132 28.22 -18.48 19.85
C ALA A 132 29.28 -19.59 19.95
N LEU A 133 30.00 -19.88 18.87
CA LEU A 133 31.10 -20.85 18.86
C LEU A 133 32.23 -20.47 19.84
N ALA A 134 32.60 -19.19 19.89
CA ALA A 134 33.60 -18.71 20.83
C ALA A 134 33.16 -18.97 22.28
N LEU A 135 31.93 -18.64 22.64
CA LEU A 135 31.38 -18.85 23.98
C LEU A 135 31.26 -20.33 24.35
N VAL A 136 30.70 -21.16 23.45
CA VAL A 136 30.56 -22.61 23.65
C VAL A 136 31.94 -23.25 23.84
N SER A 137 32.94 -22.85 23.06
CA SER A 137 34.30 -23.41 23.17
C SER A 137 34.97 -23.09 24.51
N VAL A 138 34.70 -21.93 25.10
CA VAL A 138 35.21 -21.55 26.44
C VAL A 138 34.45 -22.30 27.53
N ALA A 139 33.12 -22.34 27.42
CA ALA A 139 32.27 -22.98 28.41
C ALA A 139 32.48 -24.51 28.48
N ARG A 140 32.83 -25.16 27.36
CA ARG A 140 33.15 -26.60 27.32
C ARG A 140 34.40 -27.01 28.11
N ARG A 141 35.15 -26.08 28.72
CA ARG A 141 36.28 -26.42 29.60
C ARG A 141 35.87 -26.94 30.98
N SER A 142 34.61 -26.77 31.39
CA SER A 142 34.10 -27.27 32.68
C SER A 142 32.90 -28.21 32.47
N ILE A 143 32.81 -29.28 33.28
CA ILE A 143 31.72 -30.27 33.18
C ILE A 143 30.36 -29.63 33.51
N SER A 144 30.28 -28.84 34.58
CA SER A 144 29.06 -28.13 34.97
C SER A 144 28.68 -27.03 33.97
N ALA A 145 29.68 -26.39 33.35
CA ALA A 145 29.42 -25.42 32.28
C ALA A 145 28.94 -26.10 30.98
N ARG A 146 29.38 -27.32 30.66
CA ARG A 146 28.84 -28.09 29.53
C ARG A 146 27.35 -28.34 29.66
N ILE A 147 26.92 -28.86 30.80
CA ILE A 147 25.50 -29.16 31.06
C ILE A 147 24.64 -27.90 30.93
N ALA A 148 25.11 -26.78 31.51
CA ALA A 148 24.42 -25.50 31.41
C ALA A 148 24.33 -24.99 29.96
N VAL A 149 25.39 -25.17 29.16
CA VAL A 149 25.42 -24.78 27.75
C VAL A 149 24.46 -25.63 26.93
N ASP A 150 24.46 -26.95 27.12
CA ASP A 150 23.59 -27.85 26.36
C ASP A 150 22.12 -27.56 26.67
N ALA A 151 21.77 -27.31 27.94
CA ALA A 151 20.44 -26.88 28.34
C ALA A 151 20.07 -25.51 27.74
N ALA A 152 20.99 -24.54 27.80
CA ALA A 152 20.76 -23.22 27.23
C ALA A 152 20.56 -23.27 25.72
N LEU A 153 21.37 -24.06 24.99
CA LEU A 153 21.23 -24.24 23.54
C LEU A 153 19.90 -24.89 23.17
N LEU A 154 19.43 -25.86 23.95
CA LEU A 154 18.13 -26.49 23.74
C LEU A 154 17.01 -25.48 23.93
N VAL A 155 16.99 -24.75 25.04
CA VAL A 155 15.99 -23.70 25.31
C VAL A 155 16.04 -22.63 24.20
N LEU A 156 17.24 -22.23 23.79
CA LEU A 156 17.43 -21.24 22.73
C LEU A 156 16.84 -21.69 21.40
N GLY A 157 17.13 -22.94 21.02
CA GLY A 157 16.62 -23.54 19.79
C GLY A 157 15.10 -23.60 19.79
N VAL A 158 14.50 -24.03 20.91
CA VAL A 158 13.03 -24.06 21.05
C VAL A 158 12.44 -22.66 20.94
N VAL A 159 12.99 -21.68 21.66
CA VAL A 159 12.49 -20.30 21.61
C VAL A 159 12.62 -19.70 20.22
N LEU A 160 13.74 -19.92 19.51
CA LEU A 160 13.95 -19.45 18.15
C LEU A 160 12.93 -20.07 17.17
N VAL A 161 12.73 -21.38 17.25
CA VAL A 161 11.77 -22.09 16.39
C VAL A 161 10.34 -21.60 16.64
N VAL A 162 9.94 -21.46 17.92
CA VAL A 162 8.62 -20.95 18.27
C VAL A 162 8.45 -19.51 17.82
N ALA A 163 9.43 -18.64 18.06
CA ALA A 163 9.38 -17.25 17.62
C ALA A 163 9.26 -17.13 16.09
N LEU A 164 10.00 -17.94 15.34
CA LEU A 164 9.91 -17.99 13.88
C LEU A 164 8.53 -18.48 13.42
N ALA A 165 8.02 -19.56 14.01
CA ALA A 165 6.70 -20.10 13.67
C ALA A 165 5.57 -19.10 13.97
N VAL A 166 5.63 -18.42 15.12
CA VAL A 166 4.67 -17.36 15.48
C VAL A 166 4.80 -16.17 14.52
N SER A 167 6.01 -15.75 14.18
CA SER A 167 6.23 -14.64 13.25
C SER A 167 5.64 -14.92 11.86
N VAL A 168 5.86 -16.13 11.31
CA VAL A 168 5.31 -16.55 10.02
C VAL A 168 3.79 -16.56 10.06
N THR A 169 3.19 -17.25 11.05
CA THR A 169 1.73 -17.38 11.14
C THR A 169 1.02 -16.05 11.38
N VAL A 170 1.60 -15.14 12.18
CA VAL A 170 1.07 -13.80 12.38
C VAL A 170 1.16 -12.97 11.10
N SER A 171 2.30 -13.01 10.40
CA SER A 171 2.48 -12.28 9.13
C SER A 171 1.47 -12.73 8.08
N ASP A 172 1.34 -14.05 7.88
CA ASP A 172 0.42 -14.61 6.88
C ASP A 172 -1.04 -14.28 7.22
N ASN A 173 -1.40 -14.28 8.51
CA ASN A 173 -2.74 -13.93 8.95
C ASN A 173 -3.05 -12.44 8.77
N VAL A 174 -2.09 -11.55 9.07
CA VAL A 174 -2.25 -10.10 8.87
C VAL A 174 -2.33 -9.77 7.38
N GLU A 175 -1.47 -10.37 6.55
CA GLU A 175 -1.52 -10.20 5.10
C GLU A 175 -2.84 -10.72 4.52
N GLY A 176 -3.28 -11.91 4.95
CA GLY A 176 -4.56 -12.48 4.55
C GLY A 176 -5.75 -11.62 4.95
N GLU A 177 -5.76 -11.08 6.16
CA GLU A 177 -6.82 -10.17 6.62
C GLU A 177 -6.78 -8.83 5.89
N ALA A 178 -5.60 -8.28 5.63
CA ALA A 178 -5.45 -7.06 4.85
C ALA A 178 -6.00 -7.26 3.42
N LEU A 179 -5.62 -8.36 2.74
CA LEU A 179 -6.14 -8.70 1.42
C LEU A 179 -7.66 -8.89 1.42
N ARG A 180 -8.20 -9.59 2.42
CA ARG A 180 -9.67 -9.74 2.58
C ARG A 180 -10.35 -8.38 2.73
N ARG A 181 -9.82 -7.50 3.58
CA ARG A 181 -10.39 -6.18 3.85
C ARG A 181 -10.31 -5.26 2.63
N TYR A 182 -9.19 -5.23 1.92
CA TYR A 182 -9.04 -4.46 0.69
C TYR A 182 -9.94 -4.98 -0.42
N THR A 183 -10.06 -6.30 -0.57
CA THR A 183 -10.95 -6.90 -1.57
C THR A 183 -12.41 -6.58 -1.27
N ALA A 184 -12.85 -6.74 -0.02
CA ALA A 184 -14.21 -6.42 0.40
C ALA A 184 -14.54 -4.93 0.22
N ARG A 185 -13.56 -4.05 0.48
CA ARG A 185 -13.70 -2.61 0.24
C ARG A 185 -13.79 -2.29 -1.25
N ALA A 186 -12.90 -2.86 -2.08
CA ALA A 186 -12.92 -2.65 -3.51
C ALA A 186 -14.25 -3.14 -4.13
N SER A 187 -14.79 -4.28 -3.69
CA SER A 187 -16.11 -4.75 -4.14
C SER A 187 -17.23 -3.81 -3.71
N ALA A 188 -17.22 -3.32 -2.47
CA ALA A 188 -18.24 -2.38 -1.99
C ALA A 188 -18.19 -1.04 -2.74
N GLU A 189 -16.99 -0.52 -3.01
CA GLU A 189 -16.81 0.70 -3.80
C GLU A 189 -17.25 0.52 -5.26
N ALA A 190 -16.97 -0.64 -5.87
CA ALA A 190 -17.44 -0.97 -7.22
C ALA A 190 -18.98 -1.07 -7.29
N GLU A 191 -19.61 -1.78 -6.36
CA GLU A 191 -21.06 -1.92 -6.29
C GLU A 191 -21.76 -0.56 -6.08
N ALA A 192 -21.19 0.29 -5.22
CA ALA A 192 -21.71 1.63 -4.97
C ALA A 192 -21.58 2.54 -6.20
N ALA A 193 -20.46 2.46 -6.93
CA ALA A 193 -20.28 3.23 -8.17
C ALA A 193 -21.25 2.76 -9.26
N GLU A 194 -21.48 1.46 -9.38
CA GLU A 194 -22.47 0.89 -10.31
C GLU A 194 -23.90 1.28 -9.92
N ALA A 195 -24.24 1.25 -8.63
CA ALA A 195 -25.54 1.72 -8.14
C ALA A 195 -25.76 3.21 -8.43
N ARG A 196 -24.72 4.04 -8.29
CA ARG A 196 -24.75 5.45 -8.65
C ARG A 196 -24.99 5.63 -10.16
N ALA A 197 -24.32 4.85 -11.01
CA ALA A 197 -24.54 4.88 -12.46
C ALA A 197 -25.97 4.48 -12.81
N ARG A 198 -26.48 3.37 -12.25
CA ARG A 198 -27.88 2.93 -12.41
C ARG A 198 -28.89 4.00 -12.03
N SER A 199 -28.64 4.72 -10.93
CA SER A 199 -29.53 5.78 -10.46
C SER A 199 -29.60 6.99 -11.42
N GLY A 200 -28.65 7.12 -12.36
CA GLY A 200 -28.65 8.15 -13.40
C GLY A 200 -29.56 7.85 -14.59
N LEU A 201 -29.95 6.59 -14.80
CA LEU A 201 -30.79 6.21 -15.95
C LEU A 201 -32.19 6.81 -15.89
N GLY A 202 -32.80 6.88 -14.70
CA GLY A 202 -34.11 7.50 -14.52
C GLY A 202 -34.15 8.97 -15.00
N PRO A 203 -33.27 9.83 -14.46
CA PRO A 203 -33.06 11.18 -14.97
C PRO A 203 -32.79 11.26 -16.46
N ALA A 204 -31.89 10.42 -17.00
CA ALA A 204 -31.55 10.43 -18.43
C ALA A 204 -32.77 10.13 -19.31
N ARG A 205 -33.58 9.14 -18.93
CA ARG A 205 -34.84 8.80 -19.61
C ARG A 205 -35.86 9.94 -19.55
N LEU A 206 -35.98 10.58 -18.38
CA LEU A 206 -36.92 11.69 -18.21
C LEU A 206 -36.54 12.88 -19.09
N VAL A 207 -35.26 13.29 -19.08
CA VAL A 207 -34.76 14.36 -19.93
C VAL A 207 -34.92 14.00 -21.41
N ALA A 208 -34.56 12.79 -21.82
CA ALA A 208 -34.75 12.32 -23.19
C ALA A 208 -36.22 12.36 -23.62
N GLY A 209 -37.13 11.89 -22.76
CA GLY A 209 -38.56 11.87 -23.04
C GLY A 209 -39.18 13.26 -23.15
N VAL A 210 -38.81 14.18 -22.26
CA VAL A 210 -39.31 15.57 -22.29
C VAL A 210 -38.79 16.32 -23.52
N LEU A 211 -37.49 16.22 -23.81
CA LEU A 211 -36.92 16.84 -25.02
C LEU A 211 -37.54 16.28 -26.30
N ALA A 212 -37.72 14.96 -26.38
CA ALA A 212 -38.37 14.32 -27.53
C ALA A 212 -39.83 14.75 -27.72
N GLY A 213 -40.52 15.14 -26.65
CA GLY A 213 -41.92 15.60 -26.70
C GLY A 213 -42.08 17.09 -27.00
N GLU A 214 -41.28 17.94 -26.34
CA GLU A 214 -41.46 19.41 -26.38
C GLU A 214 -40.57 20.11 -27.41
N ARG A 215 -39.50 19.45 -27.87
CA ARG A 215 -38.48 20.01 -28.76
C ARG A 215 -38.17 19.10 -29.96
N ALA A 216 -39.12 18.26 -30.37
CA ALA A 216 -38.97 17.32 -31.48
C ALA A 216 -38.43 17.98 -32.77
N ASP A 217 -39.00 19.12 -33.17
CA ASP A 217 -38.61 19.83 -34.41
C ASP A 217 -37.19 20.40 -34.35
N VAL A 218 -36.74 20.84 -33.16
CA VAL A 218 -35.40 21.39 -32.95
C VAL A 218 -34.38 20.26 -32.92
N LEU A 219 -34.69 19.17 -32.23
CA LEU A 219 -33.88 17.95 -32.22
C LEU A 219 -33.70 17.37 -33.61
N ASP A 220 -34.77 17.26 -34.40
CA ASP A 220 -34.69 16.72 -35.77
C ASP A 220 -33.73 17.54 -36.64
N ARG A 221 -33.80 18.88 -36.57
CA ARG A 221 -32.87 19.77 -37.30
C ARG A 221 -31.43 19.68 -36.77
N ALA A 222 -31.25 19.69 -35.46
CA ALA A 222 -29.95 19.69 -34.81
C ALA A 222 -29.21 18.35 -35.00
N MET A 223 -29.94 17.23 -35.05
CA MET A 223 -29.37 15.89 -35.16
C MET A 223 -29.19 15.42 -36.61
N SER A 224 -30.00 15.94 -37.55
CA SER A 224 -29.89 15.61 -38.98
C SER A 224 -28.79 16.38 -39.71
N THR A 225 -28.30 17.47 -39.14
CA THR A 225 -27.25 18.30 -39.74
C THR A 225 -25.89 17.96 -39.13
N SER A 226 -24.84 17.88 -39.96
CA SER A 226 -23.47 17.62 -39.49
C SER A 226 -22.90 18.74 -38.61
N THR A 227 -23.55 19.91 -38.61
CA THR A 227 -23.21 21.06 -37.77
C THR A 227 -24.51 21.74 -37.33
N PRO A 228 -24.97 21.53 -36.09
CA PRO A 228 -26.18 22.19 -35.59
C PRO A 228 -25.99 23.71 -35.59
N THR A 229 -27.07 24.46 -35.82
CA THR A 229 -26.98 25.93 -35.81
C THR A 229 -26.84 26.45 -34.38
N ALA A 230 -26.15 27.58 -34.21
CA ALA A 230 -25.97 28.18 -32.88
C ALA A 230 -27.31 28.51 -32.17
N ALA A 231 -28.38 28.77 -32.95
CA ALA A 231 -29.71 29.00 -32.40
C ALA A 231 -30.36 27.72 -31.88
N ASP A 232 -30.23 26.59 -32.60
CA ASP A 232 -30.75 25.30 -32.13
C ASP A 232 -29.97 24.80 -30.90
N VAL A 233 -28.64 25.01 -30.85
CA VAL A 233 -27.81 24.69 -29.68
C VAL A 233 -28.24 25.50 -28.46
N ALA A 234 -28.44 26.81 -28.61
CA ALA A 234 -28.84 27.68 -27.51
C ALA A 234 -30.22 27.32 -26.94
N ASP A 235 -31.21 26.99 -27.79
CA ASP A 235 -32.54 26.55 -27.33
C ASP A 235 -32.47 25.20 -26.60
N LEU A 236 -31.64 24.27 -27.06
CA LEU A 236 -31.45 22.98 -26.39
C LEU A 236 -30.69 23.11 -25.06
N GLU A 237 -29.68 23.99 -24.97
CA GLU A 237 -28.98 24.30 -23.72
C GLU A 237 -29.88 25.00 -22.70
N GLU A 238 -30.74 25.91 -23.15
CA GLU A 238 -31.75 26.56 -22.32
C GLU A 238 -32.75 25.53 -21.78
N ALA A 239 -33.30 24.68 -22.65
CA ALA A 239 -34.22 23.62 -22.25
C ALA A 239 -33.57 22.62 -21.28
N LEU A 240 -32.32 22.20 -21.52
CA LEU A 240 -31.58 21.34 -20.60
C LEU A 240 -31.35 22.02 -19.24
N SER A 241 -31.04 23.32 -19.25
CA SER A 241 -30.82 24.09 -18.02
C SER A 241 -32.11 24.25 -17.22
N GLU A 242 -33.25 24.49 -17.87
CA GLU A 242 -34.56 24.55 -17.21
C GLU A 242 -34.95 23.20 -16.61
N LEU A 243 -34.75 22.10 -17.35
CA LEU A 243 -35.07 20.74 -16.89
C LEU A 243 -34.20 20.30 -15.71
N THR A 244 -32.92 20.70 -15.71
CA THR A 244 -31.96 20.31 -14.66
C THR A 244 -32.00 21.24 -13.44
N ALA A 245 -32.59 22.44 -13.56
CA ALA A 245 -32.74 23.38 -12.46
C ALA A 245 -33.50 22.78 -11.25
N GLU A 246 -33.24 23.34 -10.05
CA GLU A 246 -33.79 22.91 -8.74
C GLU A 246 -35.32 22.79 -8.69
N ARG A 247 -36.03 23.34 -9.68
CA ARG A 247 -37.49 23.41 -9.73
C ARG A 247 -38.16 22.18 -10.35
N LEU A 248 -37.45 21.38 -11.16
CA LEU A 248 -38.03 20.23 -11.89
C LEU A 248 -37.40 18.89 -11.52
N LEU A 249 -36.08 18.74 -11.68
CA LEU A 249 -35.38 17.47 -11.42
C LEU A 249 -34.31 17.56 -10.32
N ASP A 250 -33.93 18.76 -9.87
CA ASP A 250 -32.86 19.01 -8.90
C ASP A 250 -31.57 18.24 -9.26
N LEU A 251 -31.23 18.26 -10.54
CA LEU A 251 -30.06 17.58 -11.09
C LEU A 251 -28.90 18.55 -11.12
N ARG A 252 -28.04 18.48 -10.09
CA ARG A 252 -26.75 19.19 -10.08
C ARG A 252 -25.67 18.48 -10.90
N ASP A 253 -25.98 17.29 -11.39
CA ASP A 253 -25.07 16.46 -12.17
C ASP A 253 -25.06 16.92 -13.65
N PRO A 254 -23.87 17.02 -14.29
CA PRO A 254 -23.77 17.33 -15.71
C PRO A 254 -24.64 16.43 -16.61
N VAL A 255 -25.35 17.05 -17.54
CA VAL A 255 -26.15 16.39 -18.58
C VAL A 255 -25.64 16.82 -19.94
N VAL A 256 -25.36 15.86 -20.82
CA VAL A 256 -24.83 16.10 -22.16
C VAL A 256 -25.75 15.45 -23.17
N LEU A 257 -26.19 16.22 -24.16
CA LEU A 257 -26.96 15.75 -25.30
C LEU A 257 -26.01 15.38 -26.43
N MET A 258 -26.16 14.16 -26.94
CA MET A 258 -25.25 13.54 -27.89
C MET A 258 -25.94 13.27 -29.21
N ALA A 259 -25.32 13.69 -30.31
CA ALA A 259 -25.74 13.32 -31.66
C ALA A 259 -25.36 11.87 -32.02
N PRO A 260 -25.98 11.27 -33.06
CA PRO A 260 -25.68 9.90 -33.48
C PRO A 260 -24.23 9.68 -33.90
N ASN A 261 -23.56 10.74 -34.36
CA ASN A 261 -22.15 10.73 -34.74
C ASN A 261 -21.19 10.79 -33.53
N GLY A 262 -21.70 10.86 -32.30
CA GLY A 262 -20.92 10.95 -31.07
C GLY A 262 -20.46 12.38 -30.73
N ALA A 263 -20.94 13.40 -31.43
CA ALA A 263 -20.66 14.79 -31.07
C ALA A 263 -21.58 15.27 -29.92
N SER A 264 -21.03 16.07 -29.01
CA SER A 264 -21.82 16.84 -28.03
C SER A 264 -22.56 17.96 -28.76
N VAL A 265 -23.88 18.02 -28.60
CA VAL A 265 -24.75 19.04 -29.24
C VAL A 265 -25.08 20.16 -28.26
N ALA A 266 -25.39 19.80 -27.02
CA ALA A 266 -25.74 20.74 -25.96
C ALA A 266 -25.38 20.12 -24.60
N ALA A 267 -25.06 20.94 -23.60
CA ALA A 267 -24.77 20.46 -22.26
C ALA A 267 -25.35 21.40 -21.19
N ALA A 268 -25.70 20.82 -20.04
CA ALA A 268 -26.03 21.54 -18.82
C ALA A 268 -25.14 21.03 -17.67
N PRO A 269 -24.56 21.91 -16.84
CA PRO A 269 -24.60 23.37 -16.96
C PRO A 269 -23.78 23.85 -18.19
N ALA A 270 -24.15 25.00 -18.74
CA ALA A 270 -23.56 25.53 -19.98
C ALA A 270 -22.05 25.85 -19.85
N ASP A 271 -21.54 26.01 -18.63
CA ASP A 271 -20.11 26.24 -18.34
C ASP A 271 -19.30 24.93 -18.20
N LEU A 272 -19.92 23.76 -18.45
CA LEU A 272 -19.23 22.48 -18.42
C LEU A 272 -18.05 22.49 -19.42
N SER A 273 -16.83 22.28 -18.91
CA SER A 273 -15.62 22.39 -19.74
C SER A 273 -15.68 21.52 -21.01
N SER A 274 -15.25 22.07 -22.14
CA SER A 274 -15.23 21.34 -23.42
C SER A 274 -14.39 20.07 -23.36
N ALA A 275 -13.34 20.04 -22.52
CA ALA A 275 -12.54 18.84 -22.29
C ALA A 275 -13.33 17.72 -21.59
N THR A 276 -14.20 18.07 -20.64
CA THR A 276 -15.07 17.10 -19.94
C THR A 276 -16.16 16.61 -20.88
N GLN A 277 -16.80 17.51 -21.63
CA GLN A 277 -17.79 17.15 -22.65
C GLN A 277 -17.20 16.18 -23.68
N LEU A 278 -16.01 16.50 -24.22
CA LEU A 278 -15.34 15.65 -25.19
C LEU A 278 -14.99 14.28 -24.60
N SER A 279 -14.52 14.25 -23.34
CA SER A 279 -14.16 12.99 -22.68
C SER A 279 -15.36 12.11 -22.37
N ILE A 280 -16.49 12.69 -21.95
CA ILE A 280 -17.77 11.96 -21.78
C ILE A 280 -18.26 11.45 -23.14
N SER A 281 -18.24 12.30 -24.16
CA SER A 281 -18.71 11.98 -25.51
C SER A 281 -17.91 10.84 -26.17
N GLY A 282 -16.61 10.76 -25.86
CA GLY A 282 -15.70 9.76 -26.38
C GLY A 282 -15.69 8.45 -25.60
N ASP A 283 -16.39 8.35 -24.47
CA ASP A 283 -16.36 7.18 -23.61
C ASP A 283 -17.03 5.95 -24.24
N ALA A 284 -16.56 4.75 -23.86
CA ALA A 284 -17.08 3.49 -24.37
C ALA A 284 -18.56 3.29 -24.02
N VAL A 285 -19.00 3.69 -22.82
CA VAL A 285 -20.40 3.54 -22.36
C VAL A 285 -21.35 4.33 -23.25
N VAL A 286 -20.99 5.57 -23.59
CA VAL A 286 -21.80 6.44 -24.45
C VAL A 286 -21.82 5.93 -25.89
N ARG A 287 -20.67 5.48 -26.40
CA ARG A 287 -20.56 4.91 -27.75
C ARG A 287 -21.39 3.64 -27.89
N GLU A 288 -21.35 2.75 -26.91
CA GLU A 288 -22.17 1.54 -26.88
C GLU A 288 -23.67 1.87 -26.79
N ALA A 289 -24.05 2.90 -26.04
CA ALA A 289 -25.44 3.34 -25.95
C ALA A 289 -25.97 3.81 -27.32
N LEU A 290 -25.17 4.64 -28.01
CA LEU A 290 -25.49 5.14 -29.34
C LEU A 290 -25.56 4.02 -30.38
N GLN A 291 -24.60 3.09 -30.36
CA GLN A 291 -24.56 1.96 -31.31
C GLN A 291 -25.68 0.94 -31.08
N ALA A 292 -25.99 0.64 -29.82
CA ALA A 292 -27.04 -0.31 -29.48
C ALA A 292 -28.44 0.29 -29.52
N GLY A 293 -28.57 1.63 -29.54
CA GLY A 293 -29.86 2.31 -29.38
C GLY A 293 -30.54 1.97 -28.05
N ALA A 294 -29.74 1.69 -27.02
CA ALA A 294 -30.20 1.14 -25.76
C ALA A 294 -29.45 1.79 -24.60
N GLU A 295 -30.04 1.69 -23.42
CA GLU A 295 -29.44 2.26 -22.23
C GLU A 295 -28.13 1.58 -21.86
N ARG A 296 -27.15 2.39 -21.47
CA ARG A 296 -25.88 1.93 -20.91
C ARG A 296 -25.51 2.78 -19.71
N GLN A 297 -24.71 2.19 -18.85
CA GLN A 297 -24.21 2.85 -17.66
C GLN A 297 -22.82 2.32 -17.35
N GLY A 298 -22.04 3.10 -16.62
CA GLY A 298 -20.72 2.69 -16.18
C GLY A 298 -20.02 3.79 -15.42
N VAL A 299 -18.72 3.61 -15.23
CA VAL A 299 -17.86 4.57 -14.56
C VAL A 299 -16.77 4.97 -15.53
N VAL A 300 -16.56 6.28 -15.67
CA VAL A 300 -15.48 6.85 -16.48
C VAL A 300 -14.59 7.71 -15.59
N VAL A 301 -13.30 7.71 -15.87
CA VAL A 301 -12.32 8.59 -15.23
C VAL A 301 -11.85 9.61 -16.27
N ILE A 302 -12.03 10.89 -15.97
CA ILE A 302 -11.72 12.00 -16.85
C ILE A 302 -10.75 12.92 -16.10
N GLY A 303 -9.48 12.89 -16.51
CA GLY A 303 -8.42 13.60 -15.79
C GLY A 303 -8.27 13.06 -14.37
N MET A 304 -8.56 13.89 -13.38
CA MET A 304 -8.51 13.54 -11.95
C MET A 304 -9.90 13.26 -11.35
N ASP A 305 -10.97 13.41 -12.13
CA ASP A 305 -12.34 13.24 -11.67
C ASP A 305 -12.92 11.91 -12.17
N ALA A 306 -13.67 11.23 -11.31
CA ALA A 306 -14.43 10.03 -11.67
C ALA A 306 -15.93 10.37 -11.78
N PHE A 307 -16.57 9.83 -12.80
CA PHE A 307 -18.00 10.03 -13.08
C PHE A 307 -18.71 8.70 -13.23
N ALA A 308 -19.86 8.57 -12.57
CA ALA A 308 -20.84 7.54 -12.86
C ALA A 308 -21.73 8.05 -14.01
N VAL A 309 -21.61 7.42 -15.17
CA VAL A 309 -22.27 7.83 -16.41
C VAL A 309 -23.46 6.93 -16.69
N ALA A 310 -24.57 7.53 -17.08
CA ALA A 310 -25.77 6.85 -17.53
C ALA A 310 -26.24 7.48 -18.84
N ALA A 311 -26.36 6.67 -19.88
CA ALA A 311 -26.78 7.09 -21.21
C ALA A 311 -28.13 6.45 -21.55
N ALA A 312 -29.10 7.27 -21.94
CA ALA A 312 -30.41 6.84 -22.42
C ALA A 312 -30.60 7.27 -23.89
N PRO A 313 -31.15 6.41 -24.76
CA PRO A 313 -31.39 6.76 -26.15
C PRO A 313 -32.47 7.84 -26.26
N LEU A 314 -32.24 8.79 -27.16
CA LEU A 314 -33.21 9.80 -27.54
C LEU A 314 -33.97 9.30 -28.77
N VAL A 315 -35.27 9.06 -28.62
CA VAL A 315 -36.12 8.47 -29.66
C VAL A 315 -37.17 9.47 -30.09
N LEU A 316 -37.16 9.85 -31.36
CA LEU A 316 -38.22 10.65 -31.95
C LEU A 316 -39.27 9.75 -32.60
N ARG A 317 -40.50 10.23 -32.64
CA ARG A 317 -41.59 9.63 -33.41
C ARG A 317 -42.16 10.70 -34.34
N PRO A 318 -41.53 10.95 -35.50
CA PRO A 318 -42.07 11.88 -36.49
C PRO A 318 -43.44 11.40 -36.98
N GLU A 319 -44.31 12.33 -37.37
CA GLU A 319 -45.65 11.98 -37.84
C GLU A 319 -45.57 11.11 -39.11
N GLY A 320 -46.06 9.87 -39.02
CA GLY A 320 -46.13 8.95 -40.15
C GLY A 320 -44.89 8.07 -40.40
N SER A 321 -43.85 8.15 -39.57
CA SER A 321 -42.66 7.29 -39.64
C SER A 321 -42.50 6.40 -38.39
N PRO A 322 -41.74 5.29 -38.49
CA PRO A 322 -41.37 4.50 -37.31
C PRO A 322 -40.51 5.30 -36.33
N GLN A 323 -40.46 4.84 -35.08
CA GLN A 323 -39.56 5.42 -34.07
C GLN A 323 -38.11 5.33 -34.52
N GLU A 324 -37.39 6.45 -34.42
CA GLU A 324 -35.99 6.55 -34.80
C GLU A 324 -35.15 7.06 -33.63
N VAL A 325 -34.00 6.41 -33.39
CA VAL A 325 -33.03 6.86 -32.39
C VAL A 325 -32.19 7.97 -33.02
N VAL A 326 -32.39 9.20 -32.55
CA VAL A 326 -31.73 10.39 -33.10
C VAL A 326 -30.55 10.87 -32.26
N GLY A 327 -30.23 10.18 -31.18
CA GLY A 327 -29.11 10.53 -30.30
C GLY A 327 -29.19 9.84 -28.95
N ALA A 328 -28.47 10.38 -27.97
CA ALA A 328 -28.56 9.94 -26.58
C ALA A 328 -28.46 11.13 -25.61
N VAL A 329 -29.10 10.99 -24.46
CA VAL A 329 -28.90 11.88 -23.32
C VAL A 329 -28.01 11.16 -22.33
N VAL A 330 -26.93 11.83 -21.91
CA VAL A 330 -25.94 11.31 -20.98
C VAL A 330 -25.98 12.12 -19.71
N VAL A 331 -26.22 11.46 -18.58
CA VAL A 331 -26.10 12.06 -17.24
C VAL A 331 -24.81 11.55 -16.62
N ALA A 332 -23.92 12.48 -16.26
CA ALA A 332 -22.63 12.18 -15.65
C ALA A 332 -22.61 12.69 -14.20
N ARG A 333 -22.69 11.77 -13.24
CA ARG A 333 -22.71 12.10 -11.81
C ARG A 333 -21.31 12.01 -11.24
N ARG A 334 -20.83 13.04 -10.54
CA ARG A 334 -19.50 13.00 -9.93
C ARG A 334 -19.44 11.97 -8.81
N LEU A 335 -18.34 11.23 -8.77
CA LEU A 335 -17.94 10.35 -7.67
C LEU A 335 -16.93 11.11 -6.80
N ASP A 336 -17.42 12.09 -6.04
CA ASP A 336 -16.61 13.01 -5.23
C ASP A 336 -16.63 12.69 -3.72
N ASP A 337 -16.09 13.58 -2.89
CA ASP A 337 -16.09 13.43 -1.43
C ASP A 337 -17.49 13.34 -0.83
N THR A 338 -18.53 13.78 -1.54
CA THR A 338 -19.92 13.64 -1.12
C THR A 338 -20.38 12.19 -1.29
N TYR A 339 -19.99 11.54 -2.39
CA TYR A 339 -20.15 10.10 -2.58
C TYR A 339 -19.37 9.30 -1.52
N LEU A 340 -18.13 9.67 -1.24
CA LEU A 340 -17.31 9.01 -0.20
C LEU A 340 -17.88 9.20 1.22
N ARG A 341 -18.51 10.35 1.51
CA ARG A 341 -19.19 10.61 2.79
C ARG A 341 -20.44 9.76 3.00
N VAL A 342 -21.21 9.50 1.94
CA VAL A 342 -22.39 8.62 1.98
C VAL A 342 -22.00 7.15 2.14
N LEU A 343 -20.84 6.75 1.61
CA LEU A 343 -20.24 5.43 1.86
C LEU A 343 -19.81 5.21 3.32
N GLY A 344 -19.76 6.27 4.13
CA GLY A 344 -19.53 6.20 5.57
C GLY A 344 -18.06 5.96 5.93
N VAL A 345 -17.48 6.88 6.70
CA VAL A 345 -16.44 6.68 7.72
C VAL A 345 -15.80 5.27 7.72
N GLY A 346 -14.69 5.09 6.99
CA GLY A 346 -13.97 3.81 6.98
C GLY A 346 -12.56 3.82 6.40
N GLY A 347 -12.01 4.99 6.06
CA GLY A 347 -10.58 5.12 5.80
C GLY A 347 -9.88 5.61 7.04
N GLU A 348 -9.15 4.74 7.75
CA GLU A 348 -8.07 5.22 8.60
C GLU A 348 -7.10 6.02 7.72
N ASP A 349 -6.65 7.17 8.21
CA ASP A 349 -5.57 7.94 7.59
C ASP A 349 -4.38 7.01 7.39
N LEU A 350 -4.07 6.66 6.15
CA LEU A 350 -2.86 5.94 5.80
C LEU A 350 -1.71 6.95 5.80
N SER A 351 -1.29 7.37 7.00
CA SER A 351 0.01 8.00 7.16
C SER A 351 1.07 6.93 6.98
N PHE A 352 1.74 6.93 5.82
CA PHE A 352 2.99 6.23 5.59
C PHE A 352 4.15 6.97 6.28
#